data_AF-A0A9X3WIC4-F1
#
_entry.id   AF-A0A9X3WIC4-F1
#
_cell.length_a   1.000
_cell.length_b   1.000
_cell.length_c   1.000
_cell.angle_alpha   90.00
_cell.angle_beta   90.00
_cell.angle_gamma   90.00
#
_symmetry.space_group_name_H-M   'P 1'
#
loop_
_entity.id
_entity.type
_entity.pdbx_description
1 polymer ?
#
loop_
_entity_poly.entity_id
_entity_poly.type
_entity_poly.pdbx_seq_one_letter_code
_entity_poly.pdbx_strand_id
1 'polypeptide(L)'
;MYCFNKEIENSRISTEDIDINENALRLFDHKDWKLIYTYVHRFLHVSGMERNKLTNQVASLLLSKLDINVQQLNTRQEEDLLLSLYLNLKEEWDFEL
;
A
#
# COMPACT_ATOMS: atom_id res chain seq x y z
N MET A 1 10.56 2.87 -20.45
CA MET A 1 9.63 1.76 -20.16
C MET A 1 10.06 1.17 -18.83
N TYR A 2 9.53 1.71 -17.72
CA TYR A 2 10.02 1.40 -16.37
C TYR A 2 9.40 0.09 -15.89
N CYS A 3 10.26 -0.84 -15.49
CA CYS A 3 10.01 -2.23 -15.16
C CYS A 3 9.26 -2.42 -13.83
N PHE A 4 8.09 -1.83 -13.65
CA PHE A 4 7.30 -1.98 -12.42
C PHE A 4 6.93 -3.45 -12.15
N ASN A 5 6.58 -4.19 -13.21
CA ASN A 5 6.20 -5.60 -13.10
C ASN A 5 7.35 -6.52 -12.67
N LYS A 6 8.62 -6.17 -12.98
CA LYS A 6 9.77 -7.05 -12.76
C LYS A 6 10.29 -7.03 -11.31
N GLU A 7 10.07 -5.94 -10.58
CA GLU A 7 10.39 -5.88 -9.15
C GLU A 7 9.32 -6.56 -8.27
N ILE A 8 8.06 -6.62 -8.74
CA ILE A 8 6.96 -7.30 -8.07
C ILE A 8 7.10 -8.83 -8.13
N GLU A 9 7.68 -9.40 -9.20
CA GLU A 9 7.93 -10.85 -9.26
C GLU A 9 9.10 -11.30 -8.36
N ASN A 10 10.04 -10.42 -8.05
CA ASN A 10 11.26 -10.77 -7.32
C ASN A 10 11.15 -10.47 -5.81
N SER A 11 10.32 -9.51 -5.44
CA SER A 11 9.79 -9.45 -4.08
C SER A 11 8.63 -10.43 -4.01
N ARG A 12 8.73 -11.46 -3.17
CA ARG A 12 7.56 -12.10 -2.59
C ARG A 12 6.78 -11.03 -1.80
N ILE A 13 6.10 -10.13 -2.49
CA ILE A 13 5.03 -9.32 -1.95
C ILE A 13 3.92 -10.35 -1.80
N SER A 14 3.95 -11.06 -0.69
CA SER A 14 2.90 -11.99 -0.33
C SER A 14 1.64 -11.15 -0.22
N THR A 15 0.86 -11.12 -1.30
CA THR A 15 -0.55 -10.72 -1.27
C THR A 15 -1.34 -11.54 -0.23
N GLU A 16 -0.73 -12.62 0.28
CA GLU A 16 -1.20 -13.47 1.37
C GLU A 16 -1.01 -12.88 2.79
N ASP A 17 -0.24 -11.78 2.98
CA ASP A 17 0.02 -11.23 4.34
C ASP A 17 -1.13 -10.36 4.88
N ILE A 18 -2.01 -9.85 4.00
CA ILE A 18 -3.22 -9.13 4.40
C ILE A 18 -4.43 -9.77 3.74
N ASP A 19 -5.23 -10.47 4.54
CA ASP A 19 -6.55 -10.97 4.13
C ASP A 19 -7.53 -9.77 4.10
N ILE A 20 -7.45 -8.96 3.03
CA ILE A 20 -8.36 -7.85 2.81
C ILE A 20 -9.69 -8.42 2.31
N ASN A 21 -10.51 -8.87 3.24
CA ASN A 21 -11.88 -9.29 2.96
C ASN A 21 -12.75 -8.10 2.51
N GLU A 22 -13.89 -8.37 1.86
CA GLU A 22 -14.88 -7.35 1.46
C GLU A 22 -15.25 -6.37 2.59
N ASN A 23 -15.21 -6.80 3.85
CA ASN A 23 -15.44 -5.93 5.00
C ASN A 23 -14.33 -4.90 5.21
N ALA A 24 -13.07 -5.25 4.96
CA ALA A 24 -11.94 -4.34 5.04
C ALA A 24 -11.96 -3.33 3.89
N LEU A 25 -12.37 -3.75 2.69
CA LEU A 25 -12.55 -2.87 1.54
C LEU A 25 -13.57 -1.76 1.80
N ARG A 26 -14.66 -2.07 2.51
CA ARG A 26 -15.69 -1.09 2.92
C ARG A 26 -15.18 -0.04 3.92
N LEU A 27 -14.04 -0.25 4.56
CA LEU A 27 -13.43 0.74 5.47
C LEU A 27 -12.66 1.83 4.71
N PHE A 28 -12.37 1.59 3.44
CA PHE A 28 -11.65 2.53 2.58
C PHE A 28 -12.61 3.31 1.69
N ASP A 29 -12.39 4.62 1.64
CA ASP A 29 -13.11 5.52 0.76
C ASP A 29 -12.25 5.99 -0.42
N HIS A 30 -12.86 6.69 -1.38
CA HIS A 30 -12.15 7.18 -2.57
C HIS A 30 -10.94 8.06 -2.21
N LYS A 31 -10.93 8.74 -1.05
CA LYS A 31 -9.76 9.53 -0.62
C LYS A 31 -8.61 8.62 -0.21
N ASP A 32 -8.88 7.50 0.46
CA ASP A 32 -7.87 6.51 0.80
C ASP A 32 -7.28 5.84 -0.43
N TRP A 33 -8.15 5.48 -1.39
CA TRP A 33 -7.72 4.95 -2.68
C TRP A 33 -6.78 5.94 -3.38
N LYS A 34 -7.18 7.22 -3.47
CA LYS A 34 -6.35 8.27 -4.07
C LYS A 34 -5.04 8.47 -3.30
N LEU A 35 -5.06 8.34 -1.98
CA LEU A 35 -3.87 8.46 -1.13
C LEU A 35 -2.87 7.34 -1.42
N ILE A 36 -3.32 6.09 -1.45
CA ILE A 36 -2.44 4.94 -1.70
C ILE A 36 -1.98 4.89 -3.14
N TYR A 37 -2.85 5.21 -4.10
CA TYR A 37 -2.50 5.36 -5.51
C TYR A 37 -1.40 6.42 -5.67
N THR A 38 -1.58 7.61 -5.09
CA THR A 38 -0.58 8.68 -5.15
C THR A 38 0.71 8.27 -4.47
N TYR A 39 0.64 7.56 -3.35
CA TYR A 39 1.81 7.03 -2.65
C TYR A 39 2.59 6.06 -3.55
N VAL A 40 1.96 5.04 -4.14
CA VAL A 40 2.62 4.04 -4.99
C VAL A 40 3.22 4.69 -6.25
N HIS A 41 2.49 5.62 -6.88
CA HIS A 41 3.02 6.35 -8.03
C HIS A 41 4.20 7.24 -7.66
N ARG A 42 4.19 7.85 -6.47
CA ARG A 42 5.29 8.69 -6.01
C ARG A 42 6.47 7.86 -5.50
N PHE A 43 6.21 6.68 -4.94
CA PHE A 43 7.16 5.76 -4.30
C PHE A 43 8.40 5.49 -5.17
N LEU A 44 8.20 5.33 -6.48
CA LEU A 44 9.27 5.09 -7.45
C LEU A 44 10.17 6.31 -7.72
N HIS A 45 9.71 7.50 -7.35
CA HIS A 45 10.36 8.78 -7.67
C HIS A 45 10.94 9.48 -6.44
N VAL A 46 10.80 8.93 -5.23
CA VAL A 46 11.28 9.55 -3.98
C VAL A 46 12.57 8.91 -3.48
N SER A 47 13.47 9.73 -2.93
CA SER A 47 14.68 9.24 -2.24
C SER A 47 14.35 8.46 -0.96
N GLY A 48 15.17 7.48 -0.58
CA GLY A 48 14.86 6.53 0.50
C GLY A 48 14.52 7.17 1.87
N MET A 49 15.14 8.29 2.23
CA MET A 49 14.84 8.98 3.50
C MET A 49 13.45 9.61 3.52
N GLU A 50 13.04 10.21 2.39
CA GLU A 50 11.73 10.84 2.25
C GLU A 50 10.65 9.77 2.01
N ARG A 51 11.00 8.68 1.32
CA ARG A 51 10.17 7.47 1.20
C ARG A 51 9.80 6.93 2.57
N ASN A 52 10.76 6.72 3.47
CA ASN A 52 10.48 6.21 4.82
C ASN A 52 9.49 7.08 5.59
N LYS A 53 9.61 8.41 5.50
CA LYS A 53 8.68 9.34 6.14
C LYS A 53 7.27 9.24 5.53
N LEU A 54 7.19 9.18 4.20
CA LEU A 54 5.92 9.03 3.49
C LEU A 54 5.25 7.69 3.83
N THR A 55 6.01 6.60 3.82
CA THR A 55 5.54 5.27 4.21
C THR A 55 4.93 5.30 5.60
N ASN A 56 5.65 5.82 6.60
CA ASN A 56 5.14 5.90 7.98
C ASN A 56 3.83 6.70 8.07
N GLN A 57 3.75 7.83 7.37
CA GLN A 57 2.54 8.65 7.37
C GLN A 57 1.36 7.92 6.76
N VAL A 58 1.54 7.33 5.57
CA VAL A 58 0.47 6.61 4.86
C VAL A 58 0.08 5.34 5.61
N ALA A 59 1.04 4.60 6.16
CA ALA A 59 0.81 3.43 7.00
C ALA A 59 -0.03 3.79 8.23
N SER A 60 0.33 4.85 8.96
CA SER A 60 -0.42 5.28 10.15
C SER A 60 -1.86 5.69 9.86
N LEU A 61 -2.18 6.05 8.62
CA LEU A 61 -3.54 6.42 8.20
C LEU A 61 -4.33 5.22 7.70
N LEU A 62 -3.73 4.39 6.84
CA LEU A 62 -4.42 3.31 6.13
C LEU A 62 -4.38 1.99 6.90
N LEU A 63 -3.22 1.60 7.45
CA LEU A 63 -3.09 0.34 8.19
C LEU A 63 -3.79 0.40 9.54
N SER A 64 -3.86 1.59 10.16
CA SER A 64 -4.67 1.79 11.39
C SER A 64 -6.16 1.53 11.17
N LYS A 65 -6.69 1.68 9.94
CA LYS A 65 -8.08 1.32 9.62
C LYS A 65 -8.30 -0.19 9.59
N LEU A 66 -7.24 -0.96 9.34
CA LEU A 66 -7.23 -2.41 9.35
C LEU A 66 -6.94 -3.00 10.74
N ASP A 67 -6.91 -2.18 11.79
CA ASP A 67 -6.48 -2.56 13.14
C ASP A 67 -5.04 -3.09 13.19
N ILE A 68 -4.22 -2.78 12.17
CA ILE A 68 -2.82 -3.19 12.10
C ILE A 68 -2.00 -2.20 12.92
N ASN A 69 -1.27 -2.71 13.92
CA ASN A 69 -0.41 -1.89 14.75
C ASN A 69 0.90 -1.52 14.04
N VAL A 70 0.91 -0.35 13.41
CA VAL A 70 2.09 0.21 12.72
C VAL A 70 3.31 0.36 13.61
N GLN A 71 3.16 0.54 14.92
CA GLN A 71 4.31 0.69 15.83
C GLN A 71 5.12 -0.59 16.03
N GLN A 72 4.54 -1.75 15.70
CA GLN A 72 5.23 -3.03 15.75
C GLN A 72 5.93 -3.40 14.43
N LEU A 73 5.72 -2.60 13.38
CA LEU A 73 6.24 -2.84 12.06
C LEU A 73 7.49 -2.01 11.80
N ASN A 74 8.42 -2.57 11.05
CA ASN A 74 9.51 -1.79 10.48
C ASN A 74 9.04 -1.13 9.16
N THR A 75 9.76 -0.09 8.72
CA THR A 75 9.38 0.65 7.50
C THR A 75 9.25 -0.24 6.27
N ARG A 76 10.05 -1.30 6.15
CA ARG A 76 9.93 -2.23 5.02
C ARG A 76 8.62 -3.03 5.08
N GLN A 77 8.23 -3.50 6.26
CA GLN A 77 6.94 -4.17 6.45
C GLN A 77 5.78 -3.22 6.19
N GLU A 78 5.88 -1.95 6.62
CA GLU A 78 4.88 -0.94 6.27
C GLU A 78 4.79 -0.74 4.75
N GLU A 79 5.93 -0.67 4.04
CA GLU A 79 5.98 -0.58 2.57
C GLU A 79 5.30 -1.79 1.92
N ASP A 80 5.66 -3.01 2.34
CA ASP A 80 5.12 -4.24 1.79
C ASP A 80 3.59 -4.33 2.01
N LEU A 81 3.10 -3.99 3.20
CA LEU A 81 1.67 -3.98 3.52
C LEU A 81 0.90 -2.93 2.72
N LEU A 82 1.47 -1.73 2.54
CA LEU A 82 0.85 -0.69 1.71
C LEU A 82 0.79 -1.09 0.23
N LEU A 83 1.82 -1.78 -0.28
CA LEU A 83 1.79 -2.29 -1.66
C LEU A 83 0.76 -3.41 -1.82
N SER A 84 0.65 -4.33 -0.86
CA SER A 84 -0.42 -5.34 -0.86
C SER A 84 -1.81 -4.71 -0.79
N LEU A 85 -2.01 -3.70 0.06
CA LEU A 85 -3.26 -2.95 0.15
C LEU A 85 -3.61 -2.25 -1.18
N TYR A 86 -2.62 -1.67 -1.85
CA TYR A 86 -2.80 -1.08 -3.18
C TYR A 86 -3.29 -2.12 -4.19
N LEU A 87 -2.68 -3.30 -4.24
CA LEU A 87 -3.06 -4.35 -5.20
C LEU A 87 -4.51 -4.81 -4.98
N ASN A 88 -4.89 -5.08 -3.73
CA ASN A 88 -6.25 -5.48 -3.38
C ASN A 88 -7.28 -4.38 -3.69
N LEU A 89 -7.01 -3.13 -3.33
CA LEU A 89 -7.91 -2.01 -3.66
C LEU A 89 -7.94 -1.74 -5.16
N LYS A 90 -6.85 -1.97 -5.88
CA LYS A 90 -6.81 -1.79 -7.32
C LYS A 90 -7.83 -2.68 -8.00
N GLU A 91 -7.90 -3.96 -7.65
CA GLU A 91 -8.87 -4.89 -8.27
C GLU A 91 -10.33 -4.43 -8.10
N GLU A 92 -10.66 -3.76 -7.00
CA GLU A 92 -12.00 -3.24 -6.71
C GLU A 92 -12.29 -1.89 -7.37
N TRP A 93 -11.28 -1.02 -7.52
CA TRP A 93 -11.44 0.36 -7.99
C TRP A 93 -10.95 0.57 -9.44
N ASP A 94 -10.31 -0.42 -10.09
CA ASP A 94 -9.86 -0.36 -11.51
C ASP A 94 -11.05 -0.13 -12.48
N PHE A 95 -12.28 -0.47 -12.05
CA PHE A 95 -13.48 -0.30 -12.86
C PHE A 95 -13.94 1.17 -13.04
N GLU A 96 -13.41 2.12 -12.27
CA GLU A 96 -13.81 3.54 -12.33
C GLU A 96 -12.79 4.48 -13.03
N LEU A 97 -11.66 3.97 -13.55
CA LEU A 97 -10.56 4.81 -14.07
C LEU A 97 -10.44 4.86 -15.60
#